data_AF-R9GV68-F1
#
_entry.id   AF-R9GV68-F1
#
_cell.length_a   1.000
_cell.length_b   1.000
_cell.length_c   1.000
_cell.angle_alpha   90.00
_cell.angle_beta   90.00
_cell.angle_gamma   90.00
#
_symmetry.space_group_name_H-M   'P 1'
#
loop_
_entity.id
_entity.type
_entity.pdbx_description
1 polymer ?
#
loop_
_entity_poly.entity_id
_entity_poly.type
_entity_poly.pdbx_seq_one_letter_code
_entity_poly.pdbx_strand_id
1 'polypeptide(L)'
;MSDFNVNKLLQSLFQDNVDLDIRSKFEEKLVDYKLSKTKALKILNIDKDVFEEIVSGTAKQPNLINIVKLAGFIECDINEVIKAVLKNQNTENIIAIDRSRKVTFLLKNFDIKTLTKLGFFDGSDDIDVLIKRTMDFFGYQSIQDFEENLSSPLFSKTKRTFSDKMKDFWIRSAYQCFKVINNPNEYDRNRLKEIIVKIKPYSQDIDNGLYVVCKALYNIGVTVIVQNYLSTTQVRGGTFEVNGKPCIVLTDFNKKYPTIWFTLLHELYHVLYDMQTISTNLFHLTGEADLFLIEDKADSFARDFFFSEEKFHYIKKYINNHFLVSKFAKDNEIQVSIIYSWFARYQDILYGKKNYYAAFHEYYPTSSTALSRLNPVTWDQDNLKEISLNIKSIFEINH
;
A
#
# COMPACT_ATOMS: atom_id res chain seq x y z
N MET A 1 -21.96 27.58 4.28
CA MET A 1 -20.60 27.89 3.79
C MET A 1 -20.04 26.60 3.24
N SER A 2 -19.92 26.49 1.92
CA SER A 2 -19.28 25.33 1.30
C SER A 2 -17.81 25.28 1.73
N ASP A 3 -17.32 24.12 2.16
CA ASP A 3 -15.91 23.92 2.49
C ASP A 3 -15.02 24.35 1.31
N PHE A 4 -14.34 25.48 1.46
CA PHE A 4 -13.35 25.95 0.49
C PHE A 4 -12.18 24.97 0.50
N ASN A 5 -12.09 24.15 -0.54
CA ASN A 5 -11.06 23.12 -0.67
C ASN A 5 -10.04 23.54 -1.73
N VAL A 6 -8.92 24.10 -1.26
CA VAL A 6 -7.80 24.53 -2.10
C VAL A 6 -7.33 23.41 -3.03
N ASN A 7 -7.34 22.14 -2.58
CA ASN A 7 -6.93 21.03 -3.44
C ASN A 7 -7.90 20.78 -4.60
N LYS A 8 -9.21 20.95 -4.41
CA LYS A 8 -10.20 20.85 -5.50
C LYS A 8 -10.07 21.99 -6.49
N LEU A 9 -9.81 23.21 -6.00
CA LEU A 9 -9.54 24.36 -6.85
C LEU A 9 -8.27 24.14 -7.68
N LEU A 10 -7.20 23.63 -7.06
CA LEU A 10 -5.96 23.30 -7.76
C LEU A 10 -6.13 22.13 -8.75
N GLN A 11 -6.90 21.10 -8.43
CA GLN A 11 -7.19 20.00 -9.37
C GLN A 11 -7.94 20.52 -10.61
N SER A 12 -8.99 21.32 -10.42
CA SER A 12 -9.80 21.85 -11.51
C SER A 12 -9.06 22.84 -12.42
N LEU A 13 -8.04 23.56 -11.91
CA LEU A 13 -7.15 24.38 -12.74
C LEU A 13 -6.44 23.61 -13.86
N PHE A 14 -6.11 22.33 -13.61
CA PHE A 14 -5.39 21.49 -14.55
C PHE A 14 -6.28 20.49 -15.31
N GLN A 15 -7.58 20.43 -14.97
CA GLN A 15 -8.56 19.52 -15.57
C GLN A 15 -9.45 20.20 -16.62
N ASP A 16 -9.82 21.47 -16.39
CA ASP A 16 -10.81 22.17 -17.21
C ASP A 16 -10.16 23.11 -18.24
N ASN A 17 -10.65 23.07 -19.49
CA ASN A 17 -10.54 24.21 -20.38
C ASN A 17 -11.46 25.31 -19.85
N VAL A 18 -10.97 26.07 -18.86
CA VAL A 18 -11.64 27.30 -18.43
C VAL A 18 -11.56 28.30 -19.57
N ASP A 19 -12.72 28.59 -20.15
CA ASP A 19 -12.96 29.51 -21.27
C ASP A 19 -13.48 30.89 -20.78
N LEU A 20 -13.25 31.21 -19.51
CA LEU A 20 -13.68 32.48 -18.95
C LEU A 20 -12.69 33.60 -19.33
N ASP A 21 -13.03 34.36 -20.37
CA ASP A 21 -12.38 35.63 -20.67
C ASP A 21 -12.93 36.74 -19.76
N ILE A 22 -12.16 37.06 -18.71
CA ILE A 22 -12.49 38.13 -17.76
C ILE A 22 -12.65 39.48 -18.47
N ARG A 23 -11.88 39.75 -19.54
CA ARG A 23 -11.95 41.00 -20.30
C ARG A 23 -13.32 41.14 -20.96
N SER A 24 -13.70 40.13 -21.74
CA SER A 24 -14.96 40.15 -22.48
C SER A 24 -16.17 40.25 -21.55
N LYS A 25 -16.18 39.48 -20.46
CA LYS A 25 -17.23 39.53 -19.43
C LYS A 25 -17.33 40.90 -18.75
N PHE A 26 -16.18 41.52 -18.46
CA PHE A 26 -16.16 42.84 -17.87
C PHE A 26 -16.72 43.89 -18.84
N GLU A 27 -16.35 43.82 -20.11
CA GLU A 27 -16.83 44.72 -21.17
C GLU A 27 -18.34 44.54 -21.43
N GLU A 28 -18.85 43.31 -21.41
CA GLU A 28 -20.29 43.01 -21.47
C GLU A 28 -21.05 43.71 -20.34
N LYS A 29 -20.57 43.59 -19.10
CA LYS A 29 -21.21 44.23 -17.93
C LYS A 29 -21.11 45.76 -17.93
N LEU A 30 -20.09 46.35 -18.57
CA LEU A 30 -20.05 47.80 -18.76
C LEU A 30 -21.23 48.29 -19.60
N VAL A 31 -21.60 47.52 -20.64
CA VAL A 31 -22.75 47.84 -21.51
C VAL A 31 -24.05 47.69 -20.73
N ASP A 32 -24.23 46.58 -20.00
CA ASP A 32 -25.42 46.31 -19.20
C ASP A 32 -25.70 47.40 -18.16
N TYR A 33 -24.66 47.79 -17.42
CA TYR A 33 -24.76 48.82 -16.38
C TYR A 33 -24.65 50.25 -16.93
N LYS A 34 -24.44 50.42 -18.24
CA LYS A 34 -24.25 51.72 -18.90
C LYS A 34 -23.15 52.55 -18.23
N LEU A 35 -22.02 51.91 -17.91
CA LEU A 35 -20.87 52.53 -17.25
C LEU A 35 -19.69 52.65 -18.22
N SER A 36 -18.92 53.73 -18.10
CA SER A 36 -17.59 53.77 -18.72
C SER A 36 -16.61 52.95 -17.89
N LYS A 37 -15.59 52.37 -18.54
CA LYS A 37 -14.52 51.60 -17.88
C LYS A 37 -13.89 52.36 -16.71
N THR A 38 -13.57 53.64 -16.90
CA THR A 38 -12.99 54.50 -15.86
C THR A 38 -13.91 54.65 -14.65
N LYS A 39 -15.22 54.80 -14.88
CA LYS A 39 -16.21 54.96 -13.81
C LYS A 39 -16.41 53.65 -13.04
N ALA A 40 -16.47 52.52 -13.74
CA ALA A 40 -16.56 51.20 -13.12
C ALA A 40 -15.33 50.89 -12.25
N LEU A 41 -14.12 51.10 -12.77
CA LEU A 41 -12.87 50.89 -12.01
C LEU A 41 -12.78 51.79 -10.77
N LYS A 42 -13.24 53.04 -10.87
CA LYS A 42 -13.31 53.95 -9.73
C LYS A 42 -14.31 53.49 -8.66
N ILE A 43 -15.47 52.97 -9.07
CA ILE A 43 -16.49 52.40 -8.15
C ILE A 43 -15.93 51.16 -7.44
N LEU A 44 -15.27 50.28 -8.19
CA LEU A 44 -14.63 49.09 -7.65
C LEU A 44 -13.38 49.42 -6.82
N ASN A 45 -12.87 50.65 -6.89
CA ASN A 45 -11.62 51.06 -6.29
C ASN A 45 -10.48 50.12 -6.70
N ILE A 46 -10.29 49.98 -8.03
CA ILE A 46 -9.23 49.20 -8.66
C ILE A 46 -8.49 50.13 -9.63
N ASP A 47 -7.17 50.23 -9.48
CA ASP A 47 -6.34 51.01 -10.40
C ASP A 47 -6.35 50.38 -11.80
N LYS A 48 -6.29 51.24 -12.83
CA LYS A 48 -6.36 50.80 -14.22
C LYS A 48 -5.24 49.82 -14.57
N ASP A 49 -4.02 50.09 -14.12
CA ASP A 49 -2.86 49.24 -14.40
C ASP A 49 -3.00 47.88 -13.72
N VAL A 50 -3.50 47.86 -12.47
CA VAL A 50 -3.77 46.63 -11.73
C VAL A 50 -4.87 45.80 -12.41
N PHE A 51 -5.92 46.44 -12.92
CA PHE A 51 -6.94 45.75 -13.72
C PHE A 51 -6.34 45.11 -14.98
N GLU A 52 -5.55 45.87 -15.74
CA GLU A 52 -4.92 45.35 -16.95
C GLU A 52 -4.00 44.18 -16.64
N GLU A 53 -3.18 44.27 -15.58
CA GLU A 53 -2.30 43.17 -15.14
C GLU A 53 -3.06 41.91 -14.73
N ILE A 54 -4.22 42.04 -14.08
CA ILE A 54 -5.05 40.89 -13.68
C ILE A 54 -5.66 40.22 -14.91
N VAL A 55 -6.21 41.01 -15.83
CA VAL A 55 -6.93 40.51 -17.01
C VAL A 55 -5.97 39.99 -18.08
N SER A 56 -4.78 40.57 -18.21
CA SER A 56 -3.70 40.08 -19.09
C SER A 56 -2.93 38.91 -18.48
N GLY A 57 -3.08 38.66 -17.17
CA GLY A 57 -2.34 37.65 -16.42
C GLY A 57 -0.90 38.02 -16.05
N THR A 58 -0.45 39.24 -16.37
CA THR A 58 0.91 39.68 -16.04
C THR A 58 1.10 40.11 -14.58
N ALA A 59 0.03 40.12 -13.79
CA ALA A 59 0.07 40.44 -12.36
C ALA A 59 0.97 39.43 -11.60
N LYS A 60 2.14 39.88 -11.12
CA LYS A 60 3.06 39.04 -10.34
C LYS A 60 2.43 38.51 -9.04
N GLN A 61 1.55 39.31 -8.42
CA GLN A 61 0.80 38.95 -7.21
C GLN A 61 -0.60 39.59 -7.28
N PRO A 62 -1.59 38.90 -7.87
CA PRO A 62 -2.93 39.45 -7.99
C PRO A 62 -3.58 39.54 -6.59
N ASN A 63 -4.04 40.73 -6.23
CA ASN A 63 -4.66 40.98 -4.93
C ASN A 63 -6.04 40.30 -4.86
N LEU A 64 -6.24 39.41 -3.87
CA LEU A 64 -7.49 38.68 -3.67
C LEU A 64 -8.72 39.60 -3.55
N ILE A 65 -8.58 40.77 -2.93
CA ILE A 65 -9.67 41.76 -2.80
C ILE A 65 -10.11 42.24 -4.18
N ASN A 66 -9.17 42.47 -5.10
CA ASN A 66 -9.49 42.89 -6.46
C ASN A 66 -10.12 41.76 -7.26
N ILE A 67 -9.71 40.51 -7.06
CA ILE A 67 -10.36 39.34 -7.66
C ILE A 67 -11.81 39.22 -7.18
N VAL A 68 -12.07 39.36 -5.87
CA VAL A 68 -13.43 39.33 -5.30
C VAL A 68 -14.31 40.43 -5.88
N LYS A 69 -13.78 41.66 -5.97
CA LYS A 69 -14.49 42.81 -6.56
C LYS A 69 -14.82 42.57 -8.03
N LEU A 70 -13.88 42.03 -8.80
CA LEU A 70 -14.10 41.69 -10.19
C LEU A 70 -15.15 40.60 -10.34
N ALA A 71 -15.04 39.50 -9.59
CA ALA A 71 -16.01 38.40 -9.59
C ALA A 71 -17.44 38.88 -9.29
N GLY A 72 -17.60 39.76 -8.30
CA GLY A 72 -18.87 40.39 -7.98
C GLY A 72 -19.39 41.28 -9.11
N PHE A 73 -18.52 42.03 -9.79
CA PHE A 73 -18.91 42.88 -10.91
C PHE A 73 -19.31 42.10 -12.17
N ILE A 74 -18.60 41.01 -12.48
CA ILE A 74 -18.88 40.16 -13.64
C ILE A 74 -19.93 39.08 -13.36
N GLU A 75 -20.49 39.04 -12.15
CA GLU A 75 -21.49 38.07 -11.68
C GLU A 75 -21.08 36.62 -11.93
N CYS A 76 -19.79 36.30 -11.75
CA CYS A 76 -19.25 34.95 -11.92
C CYS A 76 -18.83 34.35 -10.58
N ASP A 77 -18.80 33.02 -10.51
CA ASP A 77 -18.30 32.32 -9.33
C ASP A 77 -16.82 32.70 -9.08
N ILE A 78 -16.50 33.00 -7.81
CA ILE A 78 -15.16 33.45 -7.45
C ILE A 78 -14.09 32.41 -7.81
N ASN A 79 -14.41 31.11 -7.76
CA ASN A 79 -13.45 30.07 -8.12
C ASN A 79 -13.15 30.10 -9.62
N GLU A 80 -14.14 30.35 -10.47
CA GLU A 80 -13.95 30.48 -11.92
C GLU A 80 -13.07 31.69 -12.27
N VAL A 81 -13.24 32.81 -11.56
CA VAL A 81 -12.39 33.99 -11.73
C VAL A 81 -10.97 33.74 -11.24
N ILE A 82 -10.81 33.08 -10.07
CA ILE A 82 -9.49 32.66 -9.59
C ILE A 82 -8.83 31.73 -10.61
N LYS A 83 -9.57 30.79 -11.20
CA LYS A 83 -9.05 29.88 -12.21
C LYS A 83 -8.53 30.62 -13.45
N ALA A 84 -9.33 31.53 -13.99
CA ALA A 84 -8.95 32.32 -15.16
C ALA A 84 -7.72 33.22 -14.89
N VAL A 85 -7.65 33.85 -13.71
CA VAL A 85 -6.48 34.65 -13.32
C VAL A 85 -5.23 33.77 -13.17
N LEU A 86 -5.34 32.60 -12.54
CA LEU A 86 -4.21 31.70 -12.32
C LEU A 86 -3.69 31.05 -13.63
N LYS A 87 -4.58 30.78 -14.60
CA LYS A 87 -4.20 30.24 -15.92
C LYS A 87 -3.35 31.22 -16.73
N ASN A 88 -3.59 32.52 -16.57
CA ASN A 88 -2.87 33.57 -17.27
C ASN A 88 -1.60 34.06 -16.52
N GLN A 89 -1.33 33.57 -15.30
CA GLN A 89 -0.11 33.90 -14.55
C GLN A 89 1.17 33.51 -15.31
N ASN A 90 2.30 34.12 -14.95
CA ASN A 90 3.60 33.70 -15.45
C ASN A 90 3.89 32.22 -15.13
N THR A 91 4.64 31.57 -16.01
CA THR A 91 5.02 30.15 -15.89
C THR A 91 5.64 29.82 -14.53
N GLU A 92 6.35 30.77 -13.92
CA GLU A 92 7.00 30.64 -12.61
C GLU A 92 6.01 30.40 -11.45
N ASN A 93 4.91 31.17 -11.40
CA ASN A 93 3.91 31.01 -10.33
C ASN A 93 3.12 29.70 -10.48
N ILE A 94 2.85 29.27 -11.71
CA ILE A 94 2.20 27.98 -12.00
C ILE A 94 3.11 26.82 -11.53
N ILE A 95 4.42 26.90 -11.82
CA ILE A 95 5.40 25.91 -11.35
C ILE A 95 5.45 25.87 -9.82
N ALA A 96 5.43 27.04 -9.14
CA ALA A 96 5.45 27.09 -7.68
C ALA A 96 4.19 26.45 -7.05
N ILE A 97 3.02 26.69 -7.64
CA ILE A 97 1.75 26.09 -7.22
C ILE A 97 1.75 24.57 -7.44
N ASP A 98 2.17 24.11 -8.61
CA ASP A 98 2.28 22.68 -8.93
C ASP A 98 3.26 21.98 -7.98
N ARG A 99 4.42 22.59 -7.70
CA ARG A 99 5.38 22.08 -6.73
C ARG A 99 4.78 21.93 -5.34
N SER A 100 4.01 22.93 -4.88
CA SER A 100 3.31 22.86 -3.59
C SER A 100 2.29 21.71 -3.54
N ARG A 101 1.55 21.50 -4.64
CA ARG A 101 0.62 20.38 -4.79
C ARG A 101 1.34 19.04 -4.73
N LYS A 102 2.44 18.87 -5.47
CA LYS A 102 3.27 17.65 -5.46
C LYS A 102 3.82 17.33 -4.07
N VAL A 103 4.35 18.34 -3.37
CA VAL A 103 4.82 18.19 -1.98
C VAL A 103 3.69 17.75 -1.06
N THR A 104 2.53 18.41 -1.15
CA THR A 104 1.36 18.08 -0.34
C THR A 104 0.89 16.65 -0.58
N PHE A 105 0.85 16.23 -1.85
CA PHE A 105 0.52 14.87 -2.24
C PHE A 105 1.49 13.85 -1.63
N LEU A 106 2.80 14.05 -1.78
CA LEU A 106 3.81 13.13 -1.25
C LEU A 106 3.69 13.01 0.28
N LEU A 107 3.68 14.16 0.97
CA LEU A 107 3.61 14.19 2.43
C LEU A 107 2.30 13.63 2.98
N LYS A 108 1.20 13.73 2.24
CA LYS A 108 -0.11 13.18 2.65
C LYS A 108 -0.14 11.66 2.53
N ASN A 109 0.47 11.09 1.49
CA ASN A 109 0.31 9.68 1.15
C ASN A 109 1.49 8.80 1.56
N PHE A 110 2.70 9.37 1.63
CA PHE A 110 3.93 8.60 1.82
C PHE A 110 4.74 9.12 2.99
N ASP A 111 5.47 8.21 3.63
CA ASP A 111 6.56 8.57 4.52
C ASP A 111 7.89 8.53 3.77
N ILE A 112 8.26 9.69 3.24
CA ILE A 112 9.47 9.87 2.44
C ILE A 112 10.70 9.41 3.23
N LYS A 113 10.78 9.73 4.53
CA LYS A 113 11.98 9.46 5.33
C LYS A 113 12.26 7.97 5.47
N THR A 114 11.25 7.14 5.75
CA THR A 114 11.45 5.69 5.87
C THR A 114 11.61 5.05 4.50
N LEU A 115 10.88 5.50 3.49
CA LEU A 115 11.05 5.02 2.12
C LEU A 115 12.47 5.28 1.58
N THR A 116 13.07 6.44 1.87
CA THR A 116 14.48 6.70 1.56
C THR A 116 15.42 5.71 2.27
N LYS A 117 15.19 5.43 3.57
CA LYS A 117 16.01 4.45 4.30
C LYS A 117 15.89 3.03 3.77
N LEU A 118 14.74 2.68 3.21
CA LEU A 118 14.48 1.37 2.61
C LEU A 118 14.99 1.27 1.16
N GLY A 119 15.59 2.34 0.62
CA GLY A 119 16.10 2.40 -0.75
C GLY A 119 15.04 2.70 -1.81
N PHE A 120 13.81 3.02 -1.42
CA PHE A 120 12.75 3.42 -2.36
C PHE A 120 12.93 4.84 -2.87
N PHE A 121 13.62 5.72 -2.16
CA PHE A 121 13.98 7.05 -2.65
C PHE A 121 15.46 7.30 -2.40
N ASP A 122 16.10 8.14 -3.20
CA ASP A 122 17.41 8.67 -2.87
C ASP A 122 17.26 9.89 -1.93
N GLY A 123 18.25 10.12 -1.06
CA GLY A 123 18.28 11.29 -0.17
C GLY A 123 18.49 12.60 -0.91
N SER A 124 18.96 12.55 -2.16
CA SER A 124 19.20 13.71 -3.02
C SER A 124 18.11 13.97 -4.06
N ASP A 125 17.08 13.12 -4.14
CA ASP A 125 15.99 13.25 -5.09
C ASP A 125 15.19 14.54 -4.89
N ASP A 126 14.91 15.24 -5.99
CA ASP A 126 13.97 16.34 -6.00
C ASP A 126 12.51 15.85 -6.05
N ILE A 127 11.57 16.78 -5.85
CA ILE A 127 10.13 16.47 -5.77
C ILE A 127 9.61 15.82 -7.06
N ASP A 128 10.11 16.22 -8.22
CA ASP A 128 9.64 15.69 -9.51
C ASP A 128 10.15 14.26 -9.71
N VAL A 129 11.38 13.97 -9.29
CA VAL A 129 11.93 12.62 -9.26
C VAL A 129 11.15 11.72 -8.30
N LEU A 130 10.84 12.19 -7.08
CA LEU A 130 10.05 11.44 -6.10
C LEU A 130 8.64 11.10 -6.63
N ILE A 131 7.97 12.07 -7.27
CA ILE A 131 6.66 11.84 -7.90
C ILE A 131 6.78 10.82 -9.02
N LYS A 132 7.72 11.03 -9.94
CA LYS A 132 7.91 10.14 -11.09
C LYS A 132 8.17 8.71 -10.62
N ARG A 133 9.10 8.51 -9.70
CA ARG A 133 9.42 7.19 -9.13
C ARG A 133 8.20 6.53 -8.48
N THR A 134 7.39 7.30 -7.75
CA THR A 134 6.14 6.79 -7.15
C THR A 134 5.14 6.35 -8.21
N MET A 135 4.94 7.16 -9.26
CA MET A 135 4.01 6.86 -10.35
C MET A 135 4.48 5.63 -11.14
N ASP A 136 5.75 5.59 -11.51
CA ASP A 136 6.37 4.48 -12.24
C ASP A 136 6.30 3.18 -11.43
N PHE A 137 6.58 3.24 -10.12
CA PHE A 137 6.55 2.07 -9.25
C PHE A 137 5.18 1.42 -9.17
N PHE A 138 4.12 2.22 -8.96
CA PHE A 138 2.76 1.70 -8.88
C PHE A 138 2.08 1.54 -10.25
N GLY A 139 2.70 2.02 -11.33
CA GLY A 139 2.18 1.95 -12.70
C GLY A 139 1.07 2.95 -13.02
N TYR A 140 1.04 4.11 -12.35
CA TYR A 140 0.08 5.19 -12.65
C TYR A 140 0.66 6.21 -13.62
N GLN A 141 -0.20 6.84 -14.42
CA GLN A 141 0.25 7.85 -15.40
C GLN A 141 0.41 9.25 -14.81
N SER A 142 -0.27 9.53 -13.69
CA SER A 142 -0.24 10.84 -13.04
C SER A 142 -0.71 10.77 -11.59
N ILE A 143 -0.48 11.85 -10.84
CA ILE A 143 -1.03 12.04 -9.47
C ILE A 143 -2.55 11.90 -9.48
N GLN A 144 -3.21 12.39 -10.54
CA GLN A 144 -4.67 12.29 -10.66
C GLN A 144 -5.12 10.84 -10.79
N ASP A 145 -4.48 10.07 -11.67
CA ASP A 145 -4.75 8.63 -11.84
C ASP A 145 -4.56 7.89 -10.50
N PHE A 146 -3.51 8.22 -9.75
CA PHE A 146 -3.32 7.70 -8.39
C PHE A 146 -4.48 8.10 -7.44
N GLU A 147 -4.90 9.37 -7.44
CA GLU A 147 -5.97 9.91 -6.57
C GLU A 147 -7.36 9.34 -6.91
N GLU A 148 -7.64 9.05 -8.17
CA GLU A 148 -8.89 8.42 -8.61
C GLU A 148 -8.94 6.95 -8.16
N ASN A 149 -7.84 6.22 -8.29
CA ASN A 149 -7.73 4.83 -7.79
C ASN A 149 -7.71 4.75 -6.25
N LEU A 150 -7.37 5.84 -5.57
CA LEU A 150 -7.45 6.03 -4.12
C LEU A 150 -8.90 6.01 -3.59
N SER A 151 -9.89 6.31 -4.45
CA SER A 151 -11.31 6.27 -4.08
C SER A 151 -11.92 4.87 -4.04
N SER A 152 -11.13 3.84 -4.40
CA SER A 152 -11.49 2.44 -4.22
C SER A 152 -11.96 2.16 -2.77
N PRO A 153 -12.96 1.29 -2.56
CA PRO A 153 -13.42 0.91 -1.23
C PRO A 153 -12.29 0.47 -0.28
N LEU A 154 -11.17 -0.03 -0.83
CA LEU A 154 -9.93 -0.41 -0.15
C LEU A 154 -9.29 0.75 0.64
N PHE A 155 -9.48 2.00 0.22
CA PHE A 155 -8.64 3.13 0.63
C PHE A 155 -9.42 4.39 1.06
N SER A 156 -10.74 4.34 1.05
CA SER A 156 -11.64 5.49 1.16
C SER A 156 -11.90 6.01 2.58
N LYS A 157 -11.30 5.44 3.62
CA LYS A 157 -11.58 5.83 5.02
C LYS A 157 -10.36 6.47 5.72
N THR A 158 -10.60 7.68 6.26
CA THR A 158 -9.90 8.37 7.37
C THR A 158 -8.53 9.06 7.18
N LYS A 159 -8.28 10.05 8.07
CA LYS A 159 -7.02 10.80 8.22
C LYS A 159 -5.89 9.83 8.58
N ARG A 160 -4.88 9.71 7.71
CA ARG A 160 -3.80 8.71 7.82
C ARG A 160 -2.66 9.21 8.72
N THR A 161 -2.27 8.43 9.72
CA THR A 161 -1.05 8.66 10.51
C THR A 161 0.19 8.10 9.78
N PHE A 162 1.38 8.30 10.35
CA PHE A 162 2.63 7.79 9.78
C PHE A 162 2.64 6.27 9.57
N SER A 163 2.25 5.49 10.59
CA SER A 163 2.15 4.03 10.50
C SER A 163 1.16 3.62 9.41
N ASP A 164 0.06 4.36 9.28
CA ASP A 164 -0.96 4.10 8.26
C ASP A 164 -0.46 4.36 6.84
N LYS A 165 0.44 5.32 6.61
CA LYS A 165 1.01 5.56 5.27
C LYS A 165 1.90 4.41 4.81
N MET A 166 2.74 3.92 5.72
CA MET A 166 3.63 2.79 5.44
C MET A 166 2.83 1.48 5.23
N LYS A 167 1.78 1.26 6.02
CA LYS A 167 0.83 0.17 5.81
C LYS A 167 0.09 0.32 4.47
N ASP A 168 -0.44 1.50 4.18
CA ASP A 168 -1.16 1.79 2.93
C ASP A 168 -0.27 1.55 1.70
N PHE A 169 1.00 1.96 1.75
CA PHE A 169 1.99 1.66 0.71
C PHE A 169 2.16 0.14 0.50
N TRP A 170 2.30 -0.62 1.59
CA TRP A 170 2.47 -2.07 1.55
C TRP A 170 1.23 -2.78 0.96
N ILE A 171 0.03 -2.45 1.46
CA ILE A 171 -1.27 -2.98 1.00
C ILE A 171 -1.46 -2.68 -0.49
N ARG A 172 -1.21 -1.42 -0.91
CA ARG A 172 -1.30 -1.02 -2.32
C ARG A 172 -0.35 -1.83 -3.19
N SER A 173 0.88 -2.02 -2.73
CA SER A 173 1.88 -2.77 -3.46
C SER A 173 1.43 -4.21 -3.66
N ALA A 174 0.93 -4.86 -2.61
CA ALA A 174 0.41 -6.23 -2.69
C ALA A 174 -0.78 -6.33 -3.64
N TYR A 175 -1.76 -5.42 -3.50
CA TYR A 175 -2.95 -5.39 -4.33
C TYR A 175 -2.63 -5.19 -5.82
N GLN A 176 -1.72 -4.27 -6.15
CA GLN A 176 -1.27 -4.08 -7.53
C GLN A 176 -0.56 -5.33 -8.07
N CYS A 177 0.28 -5.98 -7.25
CA CYS A 177 0.90 -7.24 -7.65
C CYS A 177 -0.12 -8.31 -7.99
N PHE A 178 -1.12 -8.52 -7.14
CA PHE A 178 -2.17 -9.51 -7.38
C PHE A 178 -3.01 -9.19 -8.62
N LYS A 179 -3.32 -7.90 -8.87
CA LYS A 179 -4.02 -7.47 -10.08
C LYS A 179 -3.24 -7.77 -11.35
N VAL A 180 -1.92 -7.63 -11.35
CA VAL A 180 -1.08 -7.93 -12.51
C VAL A 180 -0.86 -9.42 -12.69
N ILE A 181 -0.62 -10.16 -11.59
CA ILE A 181 -0.48 -11.62 -11.62
C ILE A 181 -1.76 -12.25 -12.15
N ASN A 182 -2.93 -11.82 -11.65
CA ASN A 182 -4.27 -12.23 -12.07
C ASN A 182 -4.34 -13.74 -12.36
N ASN A 183 -4.22 -14.55 -11.32
CA ASN A 183 -4.12 -16.00 -11.43
C ASN A 183 -5.26 -16.55 -12.31
N PRO A 184 -4.95 -17.27 -13.41
CA PRO A 184 -5.96 -17.74 -14.34
C PRO A 184 -6.77 -18.93 -13.79
N ASN A 185 -6.24 -19.65 -12.79
CA ASN A 185 -6.89 -20.83 -12.23
C ASN A 185 -8.06 -20.44 -11.33
N GLU A 186 -9.13 -21.23 -11.36
CA GLU A 186 -10.29 -21.05 -10.47
C GLU A 186 -9.97 -21.51 -9.05
N TYR A 187 -10.56 -20.85 -8.06
CA TYR A 187 -10.36 -21.21 -6.66
C TYR A 187 -11.09 -22.52 -6.31
N ASP A 188 -10.34 -23.52 -5.87
CA ASP A 188 -10.89 -24.80 -5.41
C ASP A 188 -10.63 -25.02 -3.92
N ARG A 189 -11.67 -24.78 -3.12
CA ARG A 189 -11.63 -24.95 -1.66
C ARG A 189 -11.39 -26.39 -1.21
N ASN A 190 -11.84 -27.39 -1.95
CA ASN A 190 -11.65 -28.80 -1.57
C ASN A 190 -10.20 -29.21 -1.82
N ARG A 191 -9.64 -28.86 -2.98
CA ARG A 191 -8.22 -29.08 -3.26
C ARG A 191 -7.32 -28.29 -2.30
N LEU A 192 -7.75 -27.11 -1.84
CA LEU A 192 -7.00 -26.40 -0.80
C LEU A 192 -6.86 -27.22 0.48
N LYS A 193 -7.95 -27.83 0.95
CA LYS A 193 -7.90 -28.72 2.14
C LYS A 193 -6.97 -29.91 1.91
N GLU A 194 -6.99 -30.51 0.73
CA GLU A 194 -6.10 -31.61 0.36
C GLU A 194 -4.63 -31.20 0.36
N ILE A 195 -4.31 -30.01 -0.16
CA ILE A 195 -2.96 -29.45 -0.12
C ILE A 195 -2.53 -29.24 1.33
N ILE A 196 -3.35 -28.57 2.15
CA ILE A 196 -3.01 -28.25 3.55
C ILE A 196 -2.61 -29.50 4.33
N VAL A 197 -3.35 -30.60 4.21
CA VAL A 197 -3.02 -31.86 4.91
C VAL A 197 -1.64 -32.40 4.53
N LYS A 198 -1.14 -32.08 3.32
CA LYS A 198 0.14 -32.54 2.77
C LYS A 198 1.28 -31.51 2.88
N ILE A 199 1.06 -30.34 3.47
CA ILE A 199 2.07 -29.26 3.51
C ILE A 199 3.28 -29.59 4.40
N LYS A 200 3.09 -30.27 5.55
CA LYS A 200 4.15 -30.39 6.58
C LYS A 200 5.50 -30.86 6.05
N PRO A 201 5.60 -31.96 5.28
CA PRO A 201 6.88 -32.48 4.81
C PRO A 201 7.68 -31.47 4.00
N TYR A 202 7.00 -30.59 3.24
CA TYR A 202 7.66 -29.54 2.46
C TYR A 202 8.41 -28.55 3.33
N SER A 203 8.02 -28.35 4.59
CA SER A 203 8.79 -27.48 5.49
C SER A 203 10.23 -27.95 5.70
N GLN A 204 10.53 -29.24 5.53
CA GLN A 204 11.89 -29.78 5.70
C GLN A 204 12.84 -29.38 4.56
N ASP A 205 12.32 -29.09 3.37
CA ASP A 205 13.09 -28.58 2.24
C ASP A 205 13.15 -27.04 2.32
N ILE A 206 14.24 -26.53 2.89
CA ILE A 206 14.46 -25.09 3.09
C ILE A 206 14.55 -24.34 1.76
N ASP A 207 15.08 -24.99 0.72
CA ASP A 207 15.37 -24.35 -0.56
C ASP A 207 14.14 -24.29 -1.48
N ASN A 208 13.34 -25.37 -1.50
CA ASN A 208 12.26 -25.52 -2.49
C ASN A 208 10.88 -25.76 -1.88
N GLY A 209 10.77 -26.13 -0.61
CA GLY A 209 9.52 -26.55 -0.02
C GLY A 209 8.42 -25.50 -0.11
N LEU A 210 8.75 -24.26 0.27
CA LEU A 210 7.81 -23.14 0.20
C LEU A 210 7.44 -22.81 -1.25
N TYR A 211 8.42 -22.81 -2.16
CA TYR A 211 8.19 -22.59 -3.59
C TYR A 211 7.18 -23.60 -4.18
N VAL A 212 7.37 -24.88 -3.88
CA VAL A 212 6.50 -25.96 -4.37
C VAL A 212 5.08 -25.80 -3.82
N VAL A 213 4.93 -25.46 -2.53
CA VAL A 213 3.61 -25.22 -1.92
C VAL A 213 2.93 -24.00 -2.55
N CYS A 214 3.64 -22.88 -2.74
CA CYS A 214 3.07 -21.70 -3.40
C CYS A 214 2.62 -21.99 -4.84
N LYS A 215 3.36 -22.82 -5.58
CA LYS A 215 2.96 -23.25 -6.93
C LYS A 215 1.73 -24.16 -6.91
N ALA A 216 1.65 -25.09 -5.96
CA ALA A 216 0.48 -25.94 -5.79
C ALA A 216 -0.77 -25.13 -5.44
N LEU A 217 -0.62 -24.12 -4.57
CA LEU A 217 -1.65 -23.14 -4.24
C LEU A 217 -2.09 -22.32 -5.48
N TYR A 218 -1.13 -21.86 -6.28
CA TYR A 218 -1.42 -21.12 -7.50
C TYR A 218 -2.30 -21.93 -8.47
N ASN A 219 -2.01 -23.22 -8.65
CA ASN A 219 -2.75 -24.13 -9.52
C ASN A 219 -4.19 -24.43 -9.06
N ILE A 220 -4.56 -24.02 -7.86
CA ILE A 220 -5.92 -24.14 -7.32
C ILE A 220 -6.57 -22.77 -7.06
N GLY A 221 -6.04 -21.72 -7.68
CA GLY A 221 -6.59 -20.37 -7.62
C GLY A 221 -6.21 -19.54 -6.38
N VAL A 222 -5.22 -19.96 -5.59
CA VAL A 222 -4.69 -19.18 -4.45
C VAL A 222 -3.34 -18.58 -4.81
N THR A 223 -3.24 -17.25 -4.86
CA THR A 223 -1.96 -16.58 -5.21
C THR A 223 -1.19 -16.23 -3.96
N VAL A 224 0.07 -16.66 -3.84
CA VAL A 224 0.94 -16.28 -2.72
C VAL A 224 2.11 -15.45 -3.24
N ILE A 225 2.30 -14.25 -2.70
CA ILE A 225 3.50 -13.42 -2.95
C ILE A 225 4.24 -13.17 -1.64
N VAL A 226 5.47 -12.69 -1.77
CA VAL A 226 6.31 -12.29 -0.64
C VAL A 226 6.70 -10.84 -0.83
N GLN A 227 6.58 -10.03 0.21
CA GLN A 227 7.08 -8.65 0.22
C GLN A 227 8.09 -8.48 1.35
N ASN A 228 9.15 -7.73 1.11
CA ASN A 228 10.09 -7.39 2.18
C ASN A 228 9.37 -6.63 3.29
N TYR A 229 9.76 -6.88 4.53
CA TYR A 229 9.16 -6.26 5.70
C TYR A 229 9.38 -4.76 5.63
N LEU A 230 8.27 -4.03 5.68
CA LEU A 230 8.26 -2.59 5.67
C LEU A 230 8.25 -2.11 7.13
N SER A 231 9.42 -1.64 7.57
CA SER A 231 9.67 -1.25 8.96
C SER A 231 8.58 -0.30 9.45
N THR A 232 7.92 -0.63 10.57
CA THR A 232 6.84 0.08 11.30
C THR A 232 5.45 -0.52 11.20
N THR A 233 5.20 -1.45 10.27
CA THR A 233 3.86 -2.02 10.10
C THR A 233 3.50 -3.10 11.12
N GLN A 234 4.49 -3.82 11.70
CA GLN A 234 4.29 -5.05 12.49
C GLN A 234 3.49 -6.16 11.77
N VAL A 235 3.15 -5.96 10.49
CA VAL A 235 2.38 -6.89 9.66
C VAL A 235 3.24 -8.11 9.33
N ARG A 236 2.72 -9.29 9.64
CA ARG A 236 3.39 -10.57 9.40
C ARG A 236 2.94 -11.22 8.10
N GLY A 237 1.74 -10.91 7.67
CA GLY A 237 1.10 -11.37 6.45
C GLY A 237 -0.22 -10.67 6.24
N GLY A 238 -0.87 -10.97 5.13
CA GLY A 238 -2.26 -10.58 4.93
C GLY A 238 -2.95 -11.42 3.87
N THR A 239 -4.26 -11.53 4.02
CA THR A 239 -5.16 -12.20 3.07
C THR A 239 -6.05 -11.17 2.38
N PHE A 240 -6.14 -11.28 1.07
CA PHE A 240 -6.83 -10.35 0.18
C PHE A 240 -7.80 -11.12 -0.71
N GLU A 241 -8.88 -10.46 -1.11
CA GLU A 241 -9.66 -10.90 -2.27
C GLU A 241 -9.40 -9.96 -3.45
N VAL A 242 -8.90 -10.51 -4.56
CA VAL A 242 -8.67 -9.75 -5.79
C VAL A 242 -9.29 -10.50 -6.95
N ASN A 243 -10.20 -9.83 -7.68
CA ASN A 243 -10.97 -10.42 -8.78
C ASN A 243 -11.70 -11.73 -8.39
N GLY A 244 -12.22 -11.81 -7.15
CA GLY A 244 -12.91 -12.99 -6.64
C GLY A 244 -11.98 -14.17 -6.26
N LYS A 245 -10.66 -13.96 -6.21
CA LYS A 245 -9.68 -15.00 -5.89
C LYS A 245 -8.90 -14.68 -4.61
N PRO A 246 -8.66 -15.68 -3.75
CA PRO A 246 -7.87 -15.52 -2.53
C PRO A 246 -6.40 -15.26 -2.88
N CYS A 247 -5.85 -14.23 -2.25
CA CYS A 247 -4.48 -13.78 -2.44
C CYS A 247 -3.82 -13.62 -1.06
N ILE A 248 -2.63 -14.18 -0.88
CA ILE A 248 -1.88 -14.14 0.37
C ILE A 248 -0.57 -13.41 0.13
N VAL A 249 -0.21 -12.49 1.01
CA VAL A 249 1.11 -11.87 1.04
C VAL A 249 1.79 -12.25 2.35
N LEU A 250 3.00 -12.77 2.23
CA LEU A 250 3.89 -13.08 3.35
C LEU A 250 4.93 -11.98 3.51
N THR A 251 5.33 -11.67 4.74
CA THR A 251 6.48 -10.80 4.99
C THR A 251 7.69 -11.60 5.43
N ASP A 252 8.89 -11.13 5.09
CA ASP A 252 10.15 -11.69 5.63
C ASP A 252 10.43 -11.24 7.08
N PHE A 253 9.40 -10.84 7.84
CA PHE A 253 9.52 -10.30 9.18
C PHE A 253 10.33 -11.21 10.12
N ASN A 254 11.29 -10.61 10.84
CA ASN A 254 12.32 -11.27 11.65
C ASN A 254 13.28 -12.21 10.91
N LYS A 255 13.13 -12.39 9.59
CA LYS A 255 13.97 -13.22 8.72
C LYS A 255 14.12 -14.68 9.17
N LYS A 256 13.12 -15.19 9.90
CA LYS A 256 13.10 -16.54 10.46
C LYS A 256 12.24 -17.46 9.59
N TYR A 257 12.86 -18.50 9.03
CA TYR A 257 12.17 -19.54 8.26
C TYR A 257 10.89 -20.12 8.92
N PRO A 258 10.87 -20.49 10.23
CA PRO A 258 9.67 -21.07 10.83
C PRO A 258 8.50 -20.09 10.91
N THR A 259 8.76 -18.79 10.99
CA THR A 259 7.72 -17.76 10.98
C THR A 259 6.97 -17.72 9.65
N ILE A 260 7.67 -17.93 8.52
CA ILE A 260 7.06 -17.91 7.19
C ILE A 260 6.02 -19.02 7.04
N TRP A 261 6.36 -20.24 7.47
CA TRP A 261 5.42 -21.37 7.45
C TRP A 261 4.24 -21.18 8.38
N PHE A 262 4.48 -20.61 9.57
CA PHE A 262 3.41 -20.28 10.49
C PHE A 262 2.44 -19.26 9.87
N THR A 263 2.95 -18.14 9.35
CA THR A 263 2.14 -17.12 8.69
C THR A 263 1.38 -17.74 7.53
N LEU A 264 2.02 -18.54 6.66
CA LEU A 264 1.32 -19.17 5.54
C LEU A 264 0.11 -20.00 6.00
N LEU A 265 0.26 -20.83 7.04
CA LEU A 265 -0.87 -21.62 7.55
C LEU A 265 -1.93 -20.77 8.24
N HIS A 266 -1.54 -19.68 8.89
CA HIS A 266 -2.45 -18.69 9.48
C HIS A 266 -3.31 -18.04 8.37
N GLU A 267 -2.69 -17.55 7.30
CA GLU A 267 -3.42 -16.94 6.17
C GLU A 267 -4.30 -17.96 5.43
N LEU A 268 -3.82 -19.20 5.28
CA LEU A 268 -4.63 -20.29 4.70
C LEU A 268 -5.86 -20.64 5.55
N TYR A 269 -5.81 -20.44 6.87
CA TYR A 269 -7.00 -20.55 7.72
C TYR A 269 -8.03 -19.49 7.31
N HIS A 270 -7.62 -18.24 7.14
CA HIS A 270 -8.53 -17.18 6.69
C HIS A 270 -9.12 -17.46 5.31
N VAL A 271 -8.31 -17.98 4.38
CA VAL A 271 -8.82 -18.43 3.07
C VAL A 271 -9.87 -19.54 3.19
N LEU A 272 -9.75 -20.44 4.17
CA LEU A 272 -10.70 -21.52 4.37
C LEU A 272 -11.98 -21.11 5.08
N TYR A 273 -11.91 -20.21 6.06
CA TYR A 273 -12.97 -19.98 7.04
C TYR A 273 -13.52 -18.57 7.05
N ASP A 274 -12.74 -17.57 6.62
CA ASP A 274 -13.04 -16.16 6.83
C ASP A 274 -13.17 -15.34 5.53
N MET A 275 -13.05 -15.99 4.36
CA MET A 275 -13.09 -15.29 3.06
C MET A 275 -14.33 -14.41 2.89
N GLN A 276 -15.51 -14.83 3.33
CA GLN A 276 -16.73 -14.02 3.20
C GLN A 276 -16.63 -12.67 3.95
N THR A 277 -16.03 -12.68 5.14
CA THR A 277 -15.77 -11.47 5.92
C THR A 277 -14.72 -10.62 5.22
N ILE A 278 -13.66 -11.26 4.70
CA ILE A 278 -12.59 -10.59 3.96
C ILE A 278 -13.11 -9.97 2.65
N SER A 279 -14.03 -10.61 1.91
CA SER A 279 -14.66 -10.02 0.71
C SER A 279 -15.35 -8.70 1.03
N THR A 280 -15.94 -8.59 2.22
CA THR A 280 -16.67 -7.40 2.68
C THR A 280 -15.71 -6.28 3.08
N ASN A 281 -14.57 -6.62 3.69
CA ASN A 281 -13.55 -5.67 4.17
C ASN A 281 -12.36 -5.51 3.21
N LEU A 282 -12.38 -6.24 2.08
CA LEU A 282 -11.42 -6.34 0.98
C LEU A 282 -10.08 -7.01 1.32
N PHE A 283 -9.62 -6.91 2.57
CA PHE A 283 -8.41 -7.58 3.06
C PHE A 283 -8.43 -7.76 4.58
N HIS A 284 -7.52 -8.60 5.06
CA HIS A 284 -7.16 -8.81 6.46
C HIS A 284 -5.62 -8.76 6.60
N LEU A 285 -5.12 -8.22 7.72
CA LEU A 285 -3.69 -8.14 8.04
C LEU A 285 -3.40 -8.76 9.41
N THR A 286 -2.54 -9.79 9.43
CA THR A 286 -2.10 -10.40 10.68
C THR A 286 -1.08 -9.52 11.40
N GLY A 287 -1.33 -9.27 12.69
CA GLY A 287 -0.51 -8.41 13.54
C GLY A 287 -1.22 -7.14 14.02
N GLU A 288 -2.43 -6.88 13.53
CA GLU A 288 -3.32 -5.83 14.04
C GLU A 288 -4.56 -6.43 14.72
N ALA A 289 -5.20 -5.66 15.61
CA ALA A 289 -6.45 -6.06 16.21
C ALA A 289 -7.57 -5.97 15.16
N ASP A 290 -8.01 -7.11 14.64
CA ASP A 290 -9.20 -7.22 13.80
C ASP A 290 -10.41 -7.50 14.69
N LEU A 291 -11.43 -6.64 14.62
CA LEU A 291 -12.66 -6.80 15.41
C LEU A 291 -13.60 -7.86 14.83
N PHE A 292 -13.40 -8.27 13.57
CA PHE A 292 -14.30 -9.14 12.83
C PHE A 292 -13.76 -10.56 12.66
N LEU A 293 -12.46 -10.76 12.89
CA LEU A 293 -11.77 -12.04 12.73
C LEU A 293 -11.21 -12.54 14.05
N ILE A 294 -11.21 -13.86 14.22
CA ILE A 294 -10.76 -14.52 15.46
C ILE A 294 -9.31 -15.01 15.24
N GLU A 295 -8.35 -14.09 15.38
CA GLU A 295 -6.91 -14.35 15.22
C GLU A 295 -6.43 -15.58 16.02
N ASP A 296 -6.93 -15.75 17.24
CA ASP A 296 -6.53 -16.86 18.12
C ASP A 296 -6.84 -18.23 17.53
N LYS A 297 -7.88 -18.35 16.68
CA LYS A 297 -8.22 -19.60 16.00
C LYS A 297 -7.25 -19.89 14.85
N ALA A 298 -6.88 -18.87 14.07
CA ALA A 298 -5.88 -19.00 13.01
C ALA A 298 -4.50 -19.34 13.60
N ASP A 299 -4.12 -18.67 14.68
CA ASP A 299 -2.90 -18.94 15.46
C ASP A 299 -2.89 -20.37 16.01
N SER A 300 -3.99 -20.81 16.61
CA SER A 300 -4.11 -22.17 17.16
C SER A 300 -4.11 -23.22 16.06
N PHE A 301 -4.78 -22.97 14.93
CA PHE A 301 -4.78 -23.86 13.77
C PHE A 301 -3.36 -24.07 13.23
N ALA A 302 -2.64 -22.99 12.93
CA ALA A 302 -1.28 -23.07 12.40
C ALA A 302 -0.30 -23.69 13.42
N ARG A 303 -0.46 -23.38 14.71
CA ARG A 303 0.31 -23.99 15.80
C ARG A 303 0.08 -25.49 15.88
N ASP A 304 -1.16 -25.91 16.11
CA ASP A 304 -1.49 -27.30 16.38
C ASP A 304 -1.29 -28.18 15.15
N PHE A 305 -1.38 -27.58 13.95
CA PHE A 305 -0.93 -28.20 12.72
C PHE A 305 0.55 -28.56 12.81
N PHE A 306 1.47 -27.61 13.00
CA PHE A 306 2.90 -27.92 13.00
C PHE A 306 3.38 -28.63 14.27
N PHE A 307 3.04 -28.09 15.44
CA PHE A 307 3.59 -28.50 16.72
C PHE A 307 2.60 -28.25 17.87
N SER A 308 1.78 -29.27 18.15
CA SER A 308 0.76 -29.24 19.22
C SER A 308 1.37 -29.20 20.62
N GLU A 309 0.54 -28.85 21.61
CA GLU A 309 0.97 -28.76 23.01
C GLU A 309 1.42 -30.14 23.56
N GLU A 310 0.78 -31.22 23.12
CA GLU A 310 1.18 -32.59 23.48
C GLU A 310 2.63 -32.87 23.05
N LYS A 311 2.99 -32.51 21.81
CA LYS A 311 4.35 -32.66 21.29
C LYS A 311 5.34 -31.81 22.06
N PHE A 312 4.94 -30.60 22.45
CA PHE A 312 5.73 -29.75 23.34
C PHE A 312 6.03 -30.42 24.68
N HIS A 313 5.02 -30.96 25.37
CA HIS A 313 5.21 -31.62 26.66
C HIS A 313 6.11 -32.86 26.57
N TYR A 314 6.08 -33.57 25.43
CA TYR A 314 6.98 -34.67 25.14
C TYR A 314 8.44 -34.20 24.95
N ILE A 315 8.69 -33.26 24.03
CA ILE A 315 10.05 -32.92 23.61
C ILE A 315 10.76 -31.94 24.55
N LYS A 316 10.04 -31.19 25.40
CA LYS A 316 10.62 -30.12 26.24
C LYS A 316 11.79 -30.58 27.12
N LYS A 317 11.78 -31.83 27.60
CA LYS A 317 12.86 -32.39 28.43
C LYS A 317 14.14 -32.66 27.64
N TYR A 318 14.02 -32.79 26.32
CA TYR A 318 15.11 -33.12 25.40
C TYR A 318 15.51 -31.93 24.53
N ILE A 319 14.96 -30.72 24.76
CA ILE A 319 15.15 -29.56 23.88
C ILE A 319 16.63 -29.18 23.68
N ASN A 320 17.47 -29.41 24.69
CA ASN A 320 18.91 -29.15 24.63
C ASN A 320 19.71 -30.23 23.89
N ASN A 321 19.10 -31.36 23.52
CA ASN A 321 19.72 -32.43 22.75
C ASN A 321 19.27 -32.32 21.28
N HIS A 322 20.05 -31.60 20.47
CA HIS A 322 19.72 -31.34 19.07
C HIS A 322 19.50 -32.60 18.23
N PHE A 323 20.22 -33.69 18.53
CA PHE A 323 20.01 -34.96 17.84
C PHE A 323 18.62 -35.54 18.08
N LEU A 324 18.16 -35.55 19.34
CA LEU A 324 16.81 -36.02 19.70
C LEU A 324 15.73 -35.09 19.13
N VAL A 325 15.93 -33.77 19.17
CA VAL A 325 14.99 -32.80 18.60
C VAL A 325 14.89 -32.96 17.07
N SER A 326 16.03 -33.14 16.39
CA SER A 326 16.07 -33.36 14.94
C SER A 326 15.38 -34.66 14.53
N LYS A 327 15.61 -35.75 15.29
CA LYS A 327 14.91 -37.02 15.07
C LYS A 327 13.39 -36.84 15.26
N PHE A 328 12.98 -36.19 16.34
CA PHE A 328 11.57 -35.90 16.59
C PHE A 328 10.95 -35.03 15.50
N ALA A 329 11.67 -34.03 14.98
CA ALA A 329 11.21 -33.19 13.87
C ALA A 329 10.92 -34.03 12.62
N LYS A 330 11.86 -34.90 12.26
CA LYS A 330 11.74 -35.81 11.12
C LYS A 330 10.56 -36.77 11.27
N ASP A 331 10.40 -37.37 12.44
CA ASP A 331 9.29 -38.29 12.75
C ASP A 331 7.91 -37.57 12.69
N ASN A 332 7.90 -36.25 12.88
CA ASN A 332 6.70 -35.41 12.78
C ASN A 332 6.56 -34.68 11.43
N GLU A 333 7.44 -34.99 10.49
CA GLU A 333 7.50 -34.42 9.14
C GLU A 333 7.65 -32.89 9.11
N ILE A 334 8.33 -32.29 10.08
CA ILE A 334 8.53 -30.84 10.16
C ILE A 334 10.01 -30.48 10.23
N GLN A 335 10.33 -29.25 9.86
CA GLN A 335 11.69 -28.72 10.00
C GLN A 335 12.02 -28.41 11.46
N VAL A 336 13.24 -28.74 11.88
CA VAL A 336 13.66 -28.70 13.30
C VAL A 336 13.54 -27.31 13.96
N SER A 337 13.76 -26.22 13.23
CA SER A 337 13.62 -24.85 13.73
C SER A 337 12.19 -24.49 14.12
N ILE A 338 11.18 -25.18 13.54
CA ILE A 338 9.78 -25.02 13.92
C ILE A 338 9.58 -25.45 15.37
N ILE A 339 10.22 -26.56 15.79
CA ILE A 339 10.17 -27.01 17.19
C ILE A 339 10.82 -25.97 18.11
N TYR A 340 12.02 -25.49 17.78
CA TYR A 340 12.70 -24.51 18.62
C TYR A 340 11.94 -23.19 18.72
N SER A 341 11.38 -22.71 17.61
CA SER A 341 10.55 -21.51 17.54
C SER A 341 9.31 -21.64 18.41
N TRP A 342 8.60 -22.76 18.30
CA TRP A 342 7.40 -23.00 19.10
C TRP A 342 7.70 -23.31 20.55
N PHE A 343 8.82 -23.96 20.84
CA PHE A 343 9.26 -24.17 22.21
C PHE A 343 9.40 -22.82 22.94
N ALA A 344 10.08 -21.85 22.33
CA ALA A 344 10.20 -20.51 22.91
C ALA A 344 8.83 -19.85 23.14
N ARG A 345 7.90 -19.99 22.18
CA ARG A 345 6.54 -19.45 22.29
C ARG A 345 5.68 -20.16 23.34
N TYR A 346 5.76 -21.48 23.46
CA TYR A 346 5.06 -22.25 24.51
C TYR A 346 5.61 -21.93 25.91
N GLN A 347 6.91 -21.66 26.04
CA GLN A 347 7.49 -21.21 27.30
C GLN A 347 6.91 -19.86 27.76
N ASP A 348 6.66 -18.96 26.82
CA ASP A 348 5.97 -17.69 27.08
C ASP A 348 4.49 -17.91 27.42
N ILE A 349 3.74 -18.62 26.56
CA ILE A 349 2.29 -18.81 26.70
C ILE A 349 1.92 -19.60 27.96
N LEU A 350 2.61 -20.71 28.25
CA LEU A 350 2.24 -21.62 29.33
C LEU A 350 2.90 -21.28 30.67
N TYR A 351 4.06 -20.62 30.64
CA TYR A 351 4.88 -20.40 31.84
C TYR A 351 5.34 -18.96 32.04
N GLY A 352 5.00 -18.03 31.14
CA GLY A 352 5.42 -16.62 31.21
C GLY A 352 6.92 -16.40 31.01
N LYS A 353 7.65 -17.37 30.43
CA LYS A 353 9.11 -17.36 30.31
C LYS A 353 9.56 -16.82 28.94
N LYS A 354 9.82 -15.52 28.86
CA LYS A 354 10.24 -14.81 27.63
C LYS A 354 11.73 -14.94 27.28
N ASN A 355 12.55 -15.52 28.16
CA ASN A 355 14.00 -15.64 27.95
C ASN A 355 14.40 -16.64 26.86
N TYR A 356 13.49 -17.48 26.37
CA TYR A 356 13.79 -18.49 25.36
C TYR A 356 13.75 -17.99 23.91
N TYR A 357 13.26 -16.77 23.64
CA TYR A 357 13.19 -16.24 22.26
C TYR A 357 14.56 -16.00 21.61
N ALA A 358 15.62 -15.82 22.43
CA ALA A 358 17.01 -15.74 21.98
C ALA A 358 17.74 -17.09 22.00
N ALA A 359 17.16 -18.10 22.66
CA ALA A 359 17.74 -19.44 22.71
C ALA A 359 17.58 -20.13 21.34
N PHE A 360 18.54 -21.01 21.02
CA PHE A 360 18.48 -21.89 19.85
C PHE A 360 18.52 -21.18 18.49
N HIS A 361 18.87 -19.88 18.44
CA HIS A 361 18.90 -19.11 17.19
C HIS A 361 19.84 -19.72 16.14
N GLU A 362 20.89 -20.41 16.57
CA GLU A 362 21.81 -21.16 15.72
C GLU A 362 21.13 -22.24 14.86
N TYR A 363 19.93 -22.70 15.25
CA TYR A 363 19.17 -23.71 14.52
C TYR A 363 18.11 -23.12 13.59
N TYR A 364 18.07 -21.79 13.41
CA TYR A 364 17.05 -21.11 12.60
C TYR A 364 17.65 -20.78 11.24
N PRO A 365 17.21 -21.45 10.16
CA PRO A 365 17.57 -21.02 8.82
C PRO A 365 17.06 -19.59 8.57
N THR A 366 17.81 -18.83 7.80
CA THR A 366 17.35 -17.54 7.30
C THR A 366 16.20 -17.77 6.31
N SER A 367 15.18 -16.90 6.35
CA SER A 367 14.09 -16.97 5.38
C SER A 367 14.56 -16.67 3.94
N SER A 368 15.67 -15.95 3.77
CA SER A 368 16.21 -15.54 2.47
C SER A 368 16.35 -16.70 1.48
N THR A 369 16.81 -17.86 1.95
CA THR A 369 17.00 -19.05 1.10
C THR A 369 15.66 -19.55 0.57
N ALA A 370 14.68 -19.73 1.45
CA ALA A 370 13.34 -20.19 1.11
C ALA A 370 12.54 -19.23 0.23
N LEU A 371 12.82 -17.94 0.36
CA LEU A 371 12.12 -16.88 -0.38
C LEU A 371 12.78 -16.59 -1.74
N SER A 372 14.06 -16.95 -1.94
CA SER A 372 14.83 -16.60 -3.14
C SER A 372 14.13 -16.98 -4.45
N ARG A 373 13.53 -18.18 -4.53
CA ARG A 373 12.82 -18.67 -5.71
C ARG A 373 11.43 -18.05 -5.92
N LEU A 374 10.90 -17.35 -4.93
CA LEU A 374 9.60 -16.67 -5.01
C LEU A 374 9.71 -15.22 -5.47
N ASN A 375 10.93 -14.74 -5.74
CA ASN A 375 11.23 -13.37 -6.18
C ASN A 375 10.50 -12.31 -5.33
N PRO A 376 10.86 -12.18 -4.03
CA PRO A 376 10.16 -11.28 -3.12
C PRO A 376 10.20 -9.85 -3.65
N VAL A 377 9.09 -9.13 -3.49
CA VAL A 377 9.02 -7.71 -3.85
C VAL A 377 9.93 -6.92 -2.93
N THR A 378 10.90 -6.22 -3.51
CA THR A 378 11.81 -5.34 -2.79
C THR A 378 11.52 -3.88 -3.14
N TRP A 379 11.88 -2.96 -2.23
CA TRP A 379 11.50 -1.55 -2.34
C TRP A 379 12.48 -0.72 -3.15
N ASP A 380 13.63 -1.27 -3.52
CA ASP A 380 14.63 -0.63 -4.37
C ASP A 380 14.37 -0.82 -5.87
N GLN A 381 13.48 -1.73 -6.24
CA GLN A 381 13.10 -2.02 -7.63
C GLN A 381 12.26 -0.91 -8.27
N ASP A 382 12.30 -0.85 -9.61
CA ASP A 382 11.75 0.29 -10.36
C ASP A 382 10.24 0.23 -10.58
N ASN A 383 9.64 -0.97 -10.76
CA ASN A 383 8.25 -1.09 -11.21
C ASN A 383 7.56 -2.39 -10.73
N LEU A 384 6.45 -2.27 -10.00
CA LEU A 384 5.63 -3.39 -9.54
C LEU A 384 5.08 -4.24 -10.68
N LYS A 385 4.74 -3.65 -11.83
CA LYS A 385 4.20 -4.41 -12.97
C LYS A 385 5.19 -5.45 -13.48
N GLU A 386 6.46 -5.08 -13.65
CA GLU A 386 7.50 -5.99 -14.11
C GLU A 386 7.78 -7.09 -13.07
N ILE A 387 7.89 -6.71 -11.80
CA ILE A 387 8.08 -7.66 -10.68
C ILE A 387 6.94 -8.67 -10.67
N SER A 388 5.70 -8.21 -10.84
CA SER A 388 4.52 -9.06 -10.85
C SER A 388 4.48 -10.02 -12.02
N LEU A 389 4.92 -9.57 -13.21
CA LEU A 389 5.06 -10.44 -14.38
C LEU A 389 6.15 -11.50 -14.16
N ASN A 390 7.25 -11.15 -13.50
CA ASN A 390 8.29 -12.10 -13.11
C ASN A 390 7.79 -13.12 -12.07
N ILE A 391 7.05 -12.68 -11.06
CA ILE A 391 6.41 -13.58 -10.09
C ILE A 391 5.40 -14.50 -10.78
N LYS A 392 4.62 -13.96 -11.72
CA LYS A 392 3.65 -14.74 -12.50
C LYS A 392 4.33 -15.86 -13.31
N SER A 393 5.42 -15.54 -14.01
CA SER A 393 6.13 -16.53 -14.83
C SER A 393 6.70 -17.67 -13.99
N ILE A 394 7.18 -17.40 -12.77
CA ILE A 394 7.65 -18.41 -11.81
C ILE A 394 6.58 -19.48 -11.52
N PHE A 395 5.30 -19.10 -11.48
CA PHE A 395 4.19 -20.02 -11.25
C PHE A 395 3.67 -20.69 -12.52
N GLU A 396 3.65 -19.98 -13.65
CA GLU A 396 3.12 -20.47 -14.93
C GLU A 396 4.09 -21.35 -15.74
N ILE A 397 5.40 -21.32 -15.44
CA ILE A 397 6.38 -22.20 -16.10
C ILE A 397 6.10 -23.65 -15.70
N ASN A 398 5.50 -24.41 -16.62
CA ASN A 398 5.42 -25.87 -16.56
C ASN A 398 6.80 -26.44 -16.92
N HIS A 399 7.35 -27.30 -16.06
CA HIS A 399 8.41 -28.22 -16.45
C HIS A 399 7.79 -29.52 -16.92
#